data_AF-A0A7S3ZQ28-F1
#
_entry.id   AF-A0A7S3ZQ28-F1
#
_cell.length_a   1.000
_cell.length_b   1.000
_cell.length_c   1.000
_cell.angle_alpha   90.00
_cell.angle_beta   90.00
_cell.angle_gamma   90.00
#
_symmetry.space_group_name_H-M   'P 1'
#
loop_
_entity.id
_entity.type
_entity.pdbx_description
1 polymer ?
#
loop_
_entity_poly.entity_id
_entity_poly.type
_entity_poly.pdbx_seq_one_letter_code
_entity_poly.pdbx_strand_id
1 'polypeptide(L)'
;MLRTPASLRRLSLAVSSKAFDPQAGLASVGTAALLRSATVMSALRLPGGTAIAQSTLQAATTSSVAASLVGAAAEGRFVGGATLEDAKRTAAALAEDGIATIVDHGVEEADDVQLELARKRQLVAAAGGLTVPIKPTAVADGAMLRALADLIQQAPEPDAARLDGELVTQLSEEHRKHFDDAVEGLVRLARDAEAAGGALLLDAEMTDLQPAVDRLFLSALEAWAADADRAFATYAAVWKSTSEFCYF
;
A
#
# COMPACT_ATOMS: atom_id res chain seq x y z
N MET A 1 37.29 7.89 10.61
CA MET A 1 37.50 7.07 9.39
C MET A 1 36.73 5.77 9.55
N LEU A 2 35.45 5.75 9.17
CA LEU A 2 34.62 4.55 9.20
C LEU A 2 34.82 3.81 7.87
N ARG A 3 35.26 2.56 7.93
CA ARG A 3 35.46 1.68 6.78
C ARG A 3 34.10 1.18 6.30
N THR A 4 33.75 1.48 5.06
CA THR A 4 32.60 0.91 4.36
C THR A 4 32.81 -0.59 4.15
N PRO A 5 31.92 -1.48 4.64
CA PRO A 5 32.03 -2.92 4.36
C PRO A 5 31.81 -3.21 2.88
N ALA A 6 32.61 -4.11 2.32
CA ALA A 6 32.64 -4.51 0.91
C ALA A 6 31.40 -5.32 0.43
N SER A 7 30.29 -5.32 1.17
CA SER A 7 29.10 -6.14 0.89
C SER A 7 27.92 -5.34 0.32
N LEU A 8 28.13 -4.11 -0.16
CA LEU A 8 27.14 -3.34 -0.92
C LEU A 8 26.87 -4.01 -2.29
N ARG A 9 26.13 -5.12 -2.30
CA ARG A 9 25.42 -5.55 -3.50
C ARG A 9 24.31 -4.53 -3.73
N ARG A 10 24.60 -3.54 -4.58
CA ARG A 10 23.56 -2.73 -5.22
C ARG A 10 22.62 -3.70 -5.94
N LEU A 11 21.43 -3.93 -5.39
CA LEU A 11 20.27 -4.20 -6.21
C LEU A 11 19.95 -2.90 -6.94
N SER A 12 20.72 -2.61 -7.99
CA SER A 12 20.24 -1.69 -9.00
C SER A 12 19.03 -2.37 -9.60
N LEU A 13 17.83 -1.92 -9.23
CA LEU A 13 16.65 -2.09 -10.08
C LEU A 13 17.06 -1.52 -11.43
N ALA A 14 17.40 -2.41 -12.36
CA ALA A 14 17.50 -2.06 -13.75
C ALA A 14 16.07 -1.70 -14.17
N VAL A 15 15.70 -0.44 -13.96
CA VAL A 15 14.52 0.13 -14.57
C VAL A 15 14.79 0.02 -16.06
N SER A 16 14.20 -0.99 -16.69
CA SER A 16 14.14 -1.10 -18.14
C SER A 16 13.56 0.22 -18.63
N SER A 17 14.40 1.03 -19.28
CA SER A 17 14.04 2.35 -19.78
C SER A 17 13.17 2.27 -21.03
N LYS A 18 12.32 1.24 -21.16
CA LYS A 18 11.18 1.33 -22.09
C LYS A 18 10.28 2.42 -21.52
N ALA A 19 10.55 3.65 -21.95
CA ALA A 19 9.70 4.79 -21.71
C ALA A 19 8.27 4.36 -22.05
N PHE A 20 7.44 4.28 -21.02
CA PHE A 20 6.01 4.13 -21.22
C PHE A 20 5.57 5.29 -22.12
N ASP A 21 5.13 4.98 -23.32
CA ASP A 21 4.55 5.97 -24.22
C ASP A 21 3.04 6.08 -23.91
N PRO A 22 2.61 7.10 -23.16
CA PRO A 22 1.20 7.28 -22.84
C PRO A 22 0.34 7.49 -24.10
N GLN A 23 0.94 7.95 -25.21
CA GLN A 23 0.23 8.09 -26.48
C GLN A 23 -0.03 6.73 -27.12
N ALA A 24 0.92 5.79 -27.07
CA ALA A 24 0.69 4.41 -27.51
C ALA A 24 -0.36 3.69 -26.64
N GLY A 25 -0.36 3.95 -25.32
CA GLY A 25 -1.37 3.42 -24.41
C GLY A 25 -2.79 3.92 -24.72
N LEU A 26 -2.95 5.24 -24.92
CA LEU A 26 -4.25 5.84 -25.26
C LEU A 26 -4.71 5.52 -26.69
N ALA A 27 -3.77 5.41 -27.64
CA ALA A 27 -4.07 5.02 -29.02
C ALA A 27 -4.54 3.56 -29.14
N SER A 28 -4.22 2.71 -28.16
CA SER A 28 -4.71 1.32 -28.09
C SER A 28 -6.19 1.22 -27.70
N VAL A 29 -6.79 2.29 -27.16
CA VAL A 29 -8.18 2.32 -26.73
C VAL A 29 -9.02 3.06 -27.76
N GLY A 30 -9.88 2.32 -28.48
CA GLY A 30 -10.73 2.93 -29.51
C GLY A 30 -11.62 4.04 -28.95
N THR A 31 -11.82 5.11 -29.74
CA THR A 31 -12.63 6.29 -29.39
C THR A 31 -14.01 5.94 -28.84
N ALA A 32 -14.65 4.89 -29.37
CA ALA A 32 -15.93 4.42 -28.88
C ALA A 32 -15.88 3.89 -27.44
N ALA A 33 -14.79 3.21 -27.06
CA ALA A 33 -14.59 2.76 -25.68
C ALA A 33 -14.34 3.93 -24.74
N LEU A 34 -13.54 4.92 -25.16
CA LEU A 34 -13.31 6.15 -24.40
C LEU A 34 -14.60 6.94 -24.18
N LEU A 35 -15.43 7.11 -25.22
CA LEU A 35 -16.72 7.78 -25.12
C LEU A 35 -17.70 7.03 -24.22
N ARG A 36 -17.73 5.69 -24.28
CA ARG A 36 -18.53 4.88 -23.34
C ARG A 36 -18.09 5.09 -21.90
N SER A 37 -16.79 4.99 -21.62
CA SER A 37 -16.24 5.23 -20.28
C SER A 37 -16.51 6.65 -19.78
N ALA A 38 -16.32 7.66 -20.63
CA ALA A 38 -16.61 9.05 -20.29
C ALA A 38 -18.10 9.30 -20.00
N THR A 39 -18.99 8.63 -20.75
CA THR A 39 -20.44 8.70 -20.53
C THR A 39 -20.82 8.06 -19.20
N VAL A 40 -20.29 6.87 -18.90
CA VAL A 40 -20.51 6.19 -17.61
C VAL A 40 -19.99 7.04 -16.46
N MET A 41 -18.76 7.56 -16.54
CA MET A 41 -18.18 8.44 -15.53
C MET A 41 -18.99 9.72 -15.32
N SER A 42 -19.54 10.30 -16.40
CA SER A 42 -20.39 11.49 -16.33
C SER A 42 -21.75 11.19 -15.68
N ALA A 43 -22.33 10.02 -15.95
CA ALA A 43 -23.57 9.57 -15.32
C ALA A 43 -23.38 9.27 -13.82
N LEU A 44 -22.24 8.69 -13.43
CA LEU A 44 -21.89 8.41 -12.03
C LEU A 44 -21.66 9.67 -11.20
N ARG A 45 -21.33 10.81 -11.84
CA ARG A 45 -21.17 12.11 -11.17
C ARG A 45 -22.49 12.80 -10.84
N LEU A 46 -23.61 12.33 -11.38
CA LEU A 46 -24.93 12.87 -11.04
C LEU A 46 -25.31 12.45 -9.60
N PRO A 47 -26.00 13.32 -8.83
CA PRO A 47 -26.53 12.93 -7.52
C PRO A 47 -27.39 11.67 -7.62
N GLY A 48 -27.04 10.63 -6.87
CA GLY A 48 -27.71 9.32 -6.92
C GLY A 48 -27.28 8.39 -8.06
N GLY A 49 -26.43 8.84 -9.00
CA GLY A 49 -25.88 8.01 -10.07
C GLY A 49 -25.06 6.83 -9.56
N THR A 50 -24.25 7.04 -8.52
CA THR A 50 -23.53 5.97 -7.82
C THR A 50 -24.47 4.98 -7.15
N ALA A 51 -25.55 5.44 -6.51
CA ALA A 51 -26.54 4.56 -5.89
C ALA A 51 -27.32 3.71 -6.90
N ILE A 52 -27.67 4.28 -8.06
CA ILE A 52 -28.31 3.55 -9.16
C ILE A 52 -27.35 2.52 -9.75
N ALA A 53 -26.09 2.92 -10.00
CA ALA A 53 -25.07 2.01 -10.52
C ALA A 53 -24.78 0.87 -9.54
N GLN A 54 -24.66 1.17 -8.24
CA GLN A 54 -24.48 0.18 -7.18
C GLN A 54 -25.68 -0.76 -7.11
N SER A 55 -26.91 -0.25 -7.15
CA SER A 55 -28.13 -1.08 -7.14
C SER A 55 -28.24 -1.95 -8.39
N THR A 56 -27.87 -1.41 -9.56
CA THR A 56 -27.86 -2.16 -10.83
C THR A 56 -26.77 -3.22 -10.82
N LEU A 57 -25.58 -2.90 -10.31
CA LEU A 57 -24.48 -3.83 -10.18
C LEU A 57 -24.83 -4.93 -9.18
N GLN A 58 -25.35 -4.59 -8.00
CA GLN A 58 -25.85 -5.54 -7.02
C GLN A 58 -26.93 -6.44 -7.61
N ALA A 59 -27.93 -5.87 -8.29
CA ALA A 59 -28.98 -6.64 -8.95
C ALA A 59 -28.42 -7.55 -10.05
N ALA A 60 -27.41 -7.11 -10.80
CA ALA A 60 -26.74 -7.95 -11.79
C ALA A 60 -25.93 -9.07 -11.13
N THR A 61 -25.20 -8.78 -10.05
CA THR A 61 -24.31 -9.73 -9.35
C THR A 61 -25.03 -10.69 -8.39
N THR A 62 -26.33 -10.52 -8.15
CA THR A 62 -27.15 -11.55 -7.46
C THR A 62 -27.28 -12.83 -8.28
N SER A 63 -26.98 -12.77 -9.58
CA SER A 63 -26.80 -13.96 -10.43
C SER A 63 -25.37 -14.47 -10.32
N SER A 64 -25.21 -15.73 -9.91
CA SER A 64 -23.91 -16.43 -9.88
C SER A 64 -23.21 -16.42 -11.24
N VAL A 65 -23.96 -16.39 -12.33
CA VAL A 65 -23.43 -16.33 -13.71
C VAL A 65 -22.83 -14.95 -14.00
N ALA A 66 -23.50 -13.88 -13.60
CA ALA A 66 -23.00 -12.51 -13.80
C ALA A 66 -21.80 -12.21 -12.91
N ALA A 67 -21.83 -12.66 -11.65
CA ALA A 67 -20.66 -12.61 -10.76
C ALA A 67 -19.47 -13.38 -11.34
N SER A 68 -19.70 -14.58 -11.90
CA SER A 68 -18.66 -15.37 -12.57
C SER A 68 -18.12 -14.68 -13.83
N LEU A 69 -18.96 -14.02 -14.62
CA LEU A 69 -18.54 -13.29 -15.82
C LEU A 69 -17.71 -12.04 -15.48
N VAL A 70 -18.08 -11.31 -14.43
CA VAL A 70 -17.29 -10.18 -13.93
C VAL A 70 -15.95 -10.67 -13.35
N GLY A 71 -15.97 -11.74 -12.56
CA GLY A 71 -14.77 -12.41 -12.05
C GLY A 71 -13.84 -12.82 -13.19
N ALA A 72 -14.34 -13.57 -14.17
CA ALA A 72 -13.58 -14.00 -15.35
C ALA A 72 -13.07 -12.85 -16.22
N ALA A 73 -13.76 -11.70 -16.24
CA ALA A 73 -13.31 -10.51 -16.97
C ALA A 73 -12.18 -9.77 -16.23
N ALA A 74 -12.14 -9.85 -14.89
CA ALA A 74 -11.14 -9.22 -14.04
C ALA A 74 -9.89 -10.10 -13.81
N GLU A 75 -10.07 -11.42 -13.72
CA GLU A 75 -9.02 -12.42 -13.59
C GLU A 75 -8.07 -12.37 -14.81
N GLY A 76 -6.76 -12.26 -14.53
CA GLY A 76 -5.73 -12.19 -15.57
C GLY A 76 -5.59 -10.82 -16.25
N ARG A 77 -6.39 -9.82 -15.90
CA ARG A 77 -6.23 -8.43 -16.36
C ARG A 77 -6.00 -7.42 -15.24
N PHE A 78 -6.74 -7.56 -14.14
CA PHE A 78 -6.69 -6.65 -13.00
C PHE A 78 -6.34 -7.36 -11.69
N VAL A 79 -6.54 -8.68 -11.62
CA VAL A 79 -6.23 -9.50 -10.45
C VAL A 79 -5.27 -10.62 -10.87
N GLY A 80 -4.19 -10.81 -10.10
CA GLY A 80 -3.18 -11.84 -10.35
C GLY A 80 -3.67 -13.27 -10.17
N GLY A 81 -4.86 -13.46 -9.59
CA GLY A 81 -5.53 -14.74 -9.40
C GLY A 81 -6.48 -14.74 -8.21
N ALA A 82 -7.29 -15.78 -8.06
CA ALA A 82 -8.24 -15.91 -6.95
C ALA A 82 -7.56 -16.37 -5.64
N THR A 83 -6.39 -16.99 -5.75
CA THR A 83 -5.60 -17.47 -4.61
C THR A 83 -4.18 -16.91 -4.64
N LEU A 84 -3.49 -16.98 -3.51
CA LEU A 84 -2.08 -16.62 -3.43
C LEU A 84 -1.20 -17.46 -4.38
N GLU A 85 -1.53 -18.74 -4.56
CA GLU A 85 -0.79 -19.61 -5.47
C GLU A 85 -1.02 -19.24 -6.95
N ASP A 86 -2.21 -18.76 -7.30
CA ASP A 86 -2.44 -18.18 -8.63
C ASP A 86 -1.64 -16.88 -8.79
N ALA A 87 -1.65 -16.00 -7.79
CA ALA A 87 -0.88 -14.77 -7.81
C ALA A 87 0.64 -15.02 -7.94
N LYS A 88 1.17 -16.03 -7.25
CA LYS A 88 2.59 -16.44 -7.36
C LYS A 88 2.93 -16.99 -8.73
N ARG A 89 2.02 -17.77 -9.34
CA ARG A 89 2.20 -18.27 -10.71
C ARG A 89 2.23 -17.13 -11.72
N THR A 90 1.33 -16.16 -11.57
CA THR A 90 1.30 -14.95 -12.39
C THR A 90 2.58 -14.12 -12.19
N ALA A 91 3.03 -13.93 -10.95
CA ALA A 91 4.27 -13.24 -10.64
C ALA A 91 5.50 -13.93 -11.25
N ALA A 92 5.55 -15.27 -11.22
CA ALA A 92 6.63 -16.03 -11.84
C ALA A 92 6.63 -15.86 -13.37
N ALA A 93 5.47 -15.92 -14.03
CA ALA A 93 5.36 -15.68 -15.47
C ALA A 93 5.82 -14.25 -15.85
N LEU A 94 5.41 -13.24 -15.08
CA LEU A 94 5.87 -11.85 -15.29
C LEU A 94 7.37 -11.68 -15.07
N ALA A 95 7.96 -12.44 -14.14
CA ALA A 95 9.40 -12.41 -13.88
C ALA A 95 10.23 -12.95 -15.06
N GLU A 96 9.69 -13.88 -15.87
CA GLU A 96 10.35 -14.34 -17.10
C GLU A 96 10.57 -13.19 -18.10
N ASP A 97 9.69 -12.18 -18.08
CA ASP A 97 9.80 -10.95 -18.87
C ASP A 97 10.55 -9.82 -18.14
N GLY A 98 11.10 -10.08 -16.96
CA GLY A 98 11.82 -9.10 -16.14
C GLY A 98 10.91 -8.09 -15.42
N ILE A 99 9.63 -8.40 -15.24
CA ILE A 99 8.66 -7.56 -14.54
C ILE A 99 8.59 -7.96 -13.07
N ALA A 100 8.94 -7.05 -12.17
CA ALA A 100 8.78 -7.24 -10.72
C ALA A 100 7.30 -7.12 -10.33
N THR A 101 6.86 -7.94 -9.35
CA THR A 101 5.46 -8.02 -8.93
C THR A 101 5.32 -7.74 -7.44
N ILE A 102 4.24 -7.04 -7.08
CA ILE A 102 3.79 -6.81 -5.71
C ILE A 102 2.51 -7.62 -5.51
N VAL A 103 2.40 -8.35 -4.39
CA VAL A 103 1.22 -9.17 -4.08
C VAL A 103 0.32 -8.41 -3.12
N ASP A 104 -0.65 -7.69 -3.68
CA ASP A 104 -1.64 -6.96 -2.91
C ASP A 104 -2.81 -7.87 -2.49
N HIS A 105 -3.10 -7.84 -1.20
CA HIS A 105 -4.29 -8.44 -0.60
C HIS A 105 -5.19 -7.30 -0.14
N GLY A 106 -6.14 -6.95 -1.01
CA GLY A 106 -6.97 -5.74 -0.96
C GLY A 106 -8.01 -5.68 0.16
N VAL A 107 -7.65 -6.08 1.37
CA VAL A 107 -8.43 -5.79 2.58
C VAL A 107 -8.00 -4.42 3.12
N GLU A 108 -8.98 -3.57 3.36
CA GLU A 108 -8.85 -2.21 3.88
C GLU A 108 -9.72 -2.08 5.15
N GLU A 109 -9.40 -1.11 6.03
CA GLU A 109 -10.18 -0.76 7.23
C GLU A 109 -10.56 -1.97 8.12
N ALA A 110 -9.60 -2.41 8.94
CA ALA A 110 -9.79 -3.57 9.81
C ALA A 110 -10.71 -3.27 11.00
N ASP A 111 -11.79 -4.04 11.15
CA ASP A 111 -12.60 -4.04 12.39
C ASP A 111 -11.81 -4.63 13.57
N ASP A 112 -10.91 -5.59 13.30
CA ASP A 112 -10.01 -6.21 14.27
C ASP A 112 -8.57 -6.17 13.74
N VAL A 113 -7.84 -5.15 14.19
CA VAL A 113 -6.44 -4.91 13.82
C VAL A 113 -5.54 -6.10 14.15
N GLN A 114 -5.78 -6.82 15.26
CA GLN A 114 -4.93 -7.94 15.65
C GLN A 114 -5.16 -9.17 14.77
N LEU A 115 -6.41 -9.42 14.40
CA LEU A 115 -6.75 -10.46 13.43
C LEU A 115 -6.15 -10.17 12.06
N GLU A 116 -6.23 -8.91 11.59
CA GLU A 116 -5.65 -8.53 10.31
C GLU A 116 -4.12 -8.56 10.30
N LEU A 117 -3.46 -8.13 11.39
CA LEU A 117 -2.02 -8.34 11.56
C LEU A 117 -1.66 -9.82 11.46
N ALA A 118 -2.39 -10.72 12.11
CA ALA A 118 -2.14 -12.16 12.03
C ALA A 118 -2.33 -12.71 10.60
N ARG A 119 -3.37 -12.26 9.88
CA ARG A 119 -3.61 -12.63 8.48
C ARG A 119 -2.50 -12.13 7.56
N LYS A 120 -2.07 -10.87 7.73
CA LYS A 120 -0.98 -10.28 6.95
C LYS A 120 0.34 -11.00 7.21
N ARG A 121 0.63 -11.44 8.44
CA ARG A 121 1.81 -12.28 8.74
C ARG A 121 1.78 -13.61 7.99
N GLN A 122 0.64 -14.28 7.96
CA GLN A 122 0.47 -15.52 7.18
C GLN A 122 0.69 -15.28 5.69
N LEU A 123 0.14 -14.18 5.15
CA LEU A 123 0.34 -13.78 3.77
C LEU A 123 1.82 -13.54 3.46
N VAL A 124 2.51 -12.75 4.28
CA VAL A 124 3.94 -12.44 4.12
C VAL A 124 4.78 -13.71 4.11
N ALA A 125 4.55 -14.62 5.05
CA ALA A 125 5.24 -15.90 5.09
C ALA A 125 4.97 -16.75 3.82
N ALA A 126 3.74 -16.75 3.33
CA ALA A 126 3.34 -17.55 2.17
C ALA A 126 3.73 -16.91 0.82
N ALA A 127 3.93 -15.59 0.76
CA ALA A 127 4.30 -14.84 -0.43
C ALA A 127 5.70 -15.23 -0.94
N GLY A 128 6.59 -15.71 -0.06
CA GLY A 128 7.81 -16.42 -0.43
C GLY A 128 8.80 -15.58 -1.25
N GLY A 129 9.11 -14.38 -0.77
CA GLY A 129 10.09 -13.48 -1.40
C GLY A 129 9.49 -12.35 -2.23
N LEU A 130 8.17 -12.34 -2.41
CA LEU A 130 7.48 -11.25 -3.09
C LEU A 130 7.28 -10.05 -2.15
N THR A 131 7.18 -8.86 -2.72
CA THR A 131 6.82 -7.65 -1.98
C THR A 131 5.34 -7.67 -1.64
N VAL A 132 4.99 -7.40 -0.38
CA VAL A 132 3.60 -7.34 0.10
C VAL A 132 3.27 -5.92 0.54
N PRO A 133 2.24 -5.27 -0.03
CA PRO A 133 1.78 -3.98 0.43
C PRO A 133 0.91 -4.12 1.68
N ILE A 134 1.05 -3.15 2.57
CA ILE A 134 0.30 -3.02 3.81
C ILE A 134 -0.33 -1.64 3.81
N LYS A 135 -1.65 -1.62 3.92
CA LYS A 135 -2.41 -0.40 4.20
C LYS A 135 -2.32 -0.10 5.69
N PRO A 136 -1.80 1.07 6.09
CA PRO A 136 -1.73 1.48 7.49
C PRO A 136 -3.06 1.32 8.23
N THR A 137 -4.18 1.65 7.58
CA THR A 137 -5.53 1.54 8.17
C THR A 137 -5.98 0.10 8.43
N ALA A 138 -5.30 -0.91 7.86
CA ALA A 138 -5.56 -2.32 8.16
C ALA A 138 -4.75 -2.83 9.37
N VAL A 139 -3.73 -2.09 9.81
CA VAL A 139 -2.77 -2.52 10.85
C VAL A 139 -2.62 -1.53 11.99
N ALA A 140 -3.36 -0.43 11.95
CA ALA A 140 -3.41 0.60 12.97
C ALA A 140 -4.86 1.04 13.22
N ASP A 141 -5.14 1.42 14.47
CA ASP A 141 -6.46 1.92 14.85
C ASP A 141 -6.80 3.24 14.13
N GLY A 142 -7.96 3.28 13.46
CA GLY A 142 -8.36 4.44 12.67
C GLY A 142 -8.66 5.69 13.50
N ALA A 143 -9.15 5.54 14.73
CA ALA A 143 -9.42 6.67 15.62
C ALA A 143 -8.12 7.30 16.12
N MET A 144 -7.13 6.47 16.45
CA MET A 144 -5.77 6.88 16.78
C MET A 144 -5.11 7.62 15.61
N LEU A 145 -5.18 7.09 14.38
CA LEU A 145 -4.60 7.75 13.20
C LEU A 145 -5.23 9.14 12.97
N ARG A 146 -6.55 9.26 13.11
CA ARG A 146 -7.25 10.56 13.00
C ARG A 146 -6.82 11.53 14.10
N ALA A 147 -6.75 11.06 15.35
CA ALA A 147 -6.33 11.91 16.47
C ALA A 147 -4.89 12.43 16.28
N LEU A 148 -3.98 11.60 15.80
CA LEU A 148 -2.62 12.02 15.50
C LEU A 148 -2.55 12.98 14.32
N ALA A 149 -3.33 12.72 13.26
CA ALA A 149 -3.40 13.60 12.10
C ALA A 149 -3.92 14.99 12.48
N ASP A 150 -4.95 15.06 13.33
CA ASP A 150 -5.49 16.31 13.85
C ASP A 150 -4.45 17.10 14.64
N LEU A 151 -3.70 16.42 15.53
CA LEU A 151 -2.61 17.06 16.30
C LEU A 151 -1.53 17.64 15.37
N ILE A 152 -1.10 16.87 14.36
CA ILE A 152 -0.08 17.29 13.39
C ILE A 152 -0.57 18.51 12.59
N GLN A 153 -1.82 18.47 12.10
CA GLN A 153 -2.37 19.57 11.31
C GLN A 153 -2.56 20.86 12.12
N GLN A 154 -2.77 20.75 13.43
CA GLN A 154 -2.92 21.90 14.34
C GLN A 154 -1.57 22.48 14.81
N ALA A 155 -0.45 21.81 14.51
CA ALA A 155 0.87 22.31 14.87
C ALA A 155 1.23 23.59 14.11
N PRO A 156 2.07 24.48 14.68
CA PRO A 156 2.56 25.67 13.97
C PRO A 156 3.28 25.34 12.65
N GLU A 157 4.00 24.21 12.63
CA GLU A 157 4.73 23.70 11.47
C GLU A 157 4.39 22.21 11.23
N PRO A 158 3.26 21.89 10.56
CA PRO A 158 2.78 20.51 10.40
C PRO A 158 3.79 19.57 9.73
N ASP A 159 4.55 20.08 8.75
CA ASP A 159 5.57 19.31 8.04
C ASP A 159 6.75 18.91 8.94
N ALA A 160 7.13 19.74 9.90
CA ALA A 160 8.15 19.42 10.88
C ALA A 160 7.60 18.48 11.97
N ALA A 161 6.40 18.78 12.45
CA ALA A 161 5.75 18.03 13.53
C ALA A 161 5.44 16.57 13.17
N ARG A 162 5.18 16.26 11.89
CA ARG A 162 5.05 14.86 11.45
C ARG A 162 6.37 14.07 11.52
N LEU A 163 7.52 14.75 11.52
CA LEU A 163 8.84 14.12 11.46
C LEU A 163 9.48 13.92 12.84
N ASP A 164 9.26 14.83 13.80
CA ASP A 164 9.93 14.77 15.10
C ASP A 164 9.34 13.76 16.11
N GLY A 165 8.06 13.41 15.96
CA GLY A 165 7.37 12.45 16.83
C GLY A 165 6.94 12.98 18.19
N GLU A 166 7.16 14.26 18.51
CA GLU A 166 6.83 14.81 19.84
C GLU A 166 5.32 14.76 20.12
N LEU A 167 4.51 14.95 19.08
CA LEU A 167 3.04 14.97 19.20
C LEU A 167 2.44 13.61 19.57
N VAL A 168 3.15 12.49 19.38
CA VAL A 168 2.70 11.17 19.82
C VAL A 168 2.50 11.15 21.34
N THR A 169 3.30 11.92 22.09
CA THR A 169 3.17 12.01 23.55
C THR A 169 1.89 12.72 24.01
N GLN A 170 1.26 13.50 23.12
CA GLN A 170 0.03 14.23 23.39
C GLN A 170 -1.23 13.40 23.13
N LEU A 171 -1.10 12.19 22.55
CA LEU A 171 -2.20 11.25 22.42
C LEU A 171 -2.70 10.80 23.80
N SER A 172 -3.98 10.40 23.85
CA SER A 172 -4.53 9.70 25.02
C SER A 172 -3.72 8.44 25.32
N GLU A 173 -3.78 7.95 26.56
CA GLU A 173 -3.06 6.72 26.93
C GLU A 173 -3.46 5.52 26.06
N GLU A 174 -4.76 5.40 25.76
CA GLU A 174 -5.30 4.39 24.86
C GLU A 174 -4.75 4.53 23.43
N HIS A 175 -4.82 5.73 22.84
CA HIS A 175 -4.30 5.95 21.48
C HIS A 175 -2.78 5.78 21.41
N ARG A 176 -2.03 6.19 22.43
CA ARG A 176 -0.58 5.96 22.48
C ARG A 176 -0.27 4.47 22.53
N LYS A 177 -1.02 3.68 23.31
CA LYS A 177 -0.89 2.23 23.31
C LYS A 177 -1.16 1.63 21.92
N HIS A 178 -2.22 2.07 21.24
CA HIS A 178 -2.53 1.62 19.89
C HIS A 178 -1.45 2.02 18.87
N PHE A 179 -0.85 3.20 19.03
CA PHE A 179 0.28 3.63 18.22
C PHE A 179 1.50 2.71 18.43
N ASP A 180 1.87 2.45 19.68
CA ASP A 180 3.00 1.57 20.02
C ASP A 180 2.77 0.14 19.51
N ASP A 181 1.56 -0.41 19.67
CA ASP A 181 1.17 -1.73 19.16
C ASP A 181 1.29 -1.79 17.62
N ALA A 182 0.90 -0.72 16.91
CA ALA A 182 0.99 -0.63 15.45
C ALA A 182 2.45 -0.54 14.97
N VAL A 183 3.29 0.26 15.65
CA VAL A 183 4.74 0.32 15.40
C VAL A 183 5.36 -1.06 15.56
N GLU A 184 5.08 -1.74 16.68
CA GLU A 184 5.59 -3.08 16.92
C GLU A 184 5.10 -4.09 15.86
N GLY A 185 3.81 -4.03 15.51
CA GLY A 185 3.21 -4.87 14.48
C GLY A 185 3.90 -4.72 13.12
N LEU A 186 4.14 -3.48 12.69
CA LEU A 186 4.85 -3.17 11.45
C LEU A 186 6.30 -3.68 11.46
N VAL A 187 7.03 -3.47 12.56
CA VAL A 187 8.41 -3.97 12.70
C VAL A 187 8.45 -5.50 12.60
N ARG A 188 7.51 -6.19 13.26
CA ARG A 188 7.40 -7.66 13.20
C ARG A 188 7.08 -8.14 11.78
N LEU A 189 6.12 -7.53 11.11
CA LEU A 189 5.80 -7.85 9.71
C LEU A 189 7.02 -7.64 8.81
N ALA A 190 7.78 -6.56 9.00
CA ALA A 190 8.96 -6.26 8.19
C ALA A 190 10.03 -7.33 8.33
N ARG A 191 10.25 -7.82 9.56
CA ARG A 191 11.16 -8.94 9.84
C ARG A 191 10.67 -10.26 9.25
N ASP A 192 9.37 -10.54 9.33
CA ASP A 192 8.79 -11.74 8.71
C ASP A 192 8.99 -11.70 7.19
N ALA A 193 8.84 -10.51 6.57
CA ALA A 193 9.07 -10.33 5.13
C ALA A 193 10.55 -10.51 4.76
N GLU A 194 11.46 -9.90 5.52
CA GLU A 194 12.91 -10.07 5.34
C GLU A 194 13.33 -11.55 5.48
N ALA A 195 12.82 -12.24 6.52
CA ALA A 195 13.09 -13.65 6.75
C ALA A 195 12.57 -14.55 5.62
N ALA A 196 11.47 -14.15 4.97
CA ALA A 196 10.94 -14.80 3.78
C ALA A 196 11.67 -14.39 2.48
N GLY A 197 12.67 -13.52 2.56
CA GLY A 197 13.43 -13.00 1.40
C GLY A 197 12.67 -11.96 0.57
N GLY A 198 11.59 -11.41 1.11
CA GLY A 198 10.74 -10.41 0.47
C GLY A 198 10.88 -9.03 1.08
N ALA A 199 9.91 -8.17 0.81
CA ALA A 199 9.86 -6.81 1.33
C ALA A 199 8.42 -6.42 1.71
N LEU A 200 8.29 -5.44 2.60
CA LEU A 200 7.03 -4.75 2.80
C LEU A 200 7.02 -3.44 2.03
N LEU A 201 5.85 -3.11 1.50
CA LEU A 201 5.54 -1.78 1.01
C LEU A 201 4.45 -1.19 1.91
N LEU A 202 4.61 0.03 2.40
CA LEU A 202 3.53 0.72 3.09
C LEU A 202 2.77 1.57 2.08
N ASP A 203 1.48 1.33 1.93
CA ASP A 203 0.63 2.09 1.02
C ASP A 203 0.36 3.49 1.57
N ALA A 204 0.24 4.46 0.67
CA ALA A 204 -0.29 5.76 1.00
C ALA A 204 -1.79 5.68 1.26
N GLU A 205 -2.28 6.52 2.17
CA GLU A 205 -3.69 6.58 2.56
C GLU A 205 -4.34 7.87 2.07
N MET A 206 -5.61 8.09 2.46
CA MET A 206 -6.31 9.35 2.21
C MET A 206 -5.50 10.55 2.73
N THR A 207 -5.58 11.67 2.00
CA THR A 207 -4.78 12.89 2.25
C THR A 207 -4.87 13.39 3.69
N ASP A 208 -6.03 13.25 4.34
CA ASP A 208 -6.26 13.68 5.72
C ASP A 208 -5.53 12.82 6.76
N LEU A 209 -5.35 11.51 6.51
CA LEU A 209 -4.64 10.60 7.41
C LEU A 209 -3.13 10.51 7.14
N GLN A 210 -2.69 10.92 5.95
CA GLN A 210 -1.29 10.75 5.51
C GLN A 210 -0.25 11.28 6.51
N PRO A 211 -0.41 12.42 7.20
CA PRO A 211 0.59 12.87 8.17
C PRO A 211 0.78 11.91 9.36
N ALA A 212 -0.29 11.28 9.83
CA ALA A 212 -0.21 10.27 10.89
C ALA A 212 0.43 8.97 10.38
N VAL A 213 0.11 8.59 9.15
CA VAL A 213 0.73 7.43 8.47
C VAL A 213 2.24 7.63 8.31
N ASP A 214 2.68 8.81 7.86
CA ASP A 214 4.09 9.14 7.73
C ASP A 214 4.80 8.99 9.08
N ARG A 215 4.21 9.51 10.16
CA ARG A 215 4.79 9.40 11.49
C ARG A 215 4.82 7.97 12.02
N LEU A 216 3.76 7.19 11.79
CA LEU A 216 3.73 5.76 12.15
C LEU A 216 4.86 5.00 11.43
N PHE A 217 5.05 5.26 10.14
CA PHE A 217 6.12 4.64 9.36
C PHE A 217 7.51 5.02 9.87
N LEU A 218 7.74 6.31 10.14
CA LEU A 218 9.02 6.79 10.67
C LEU A 218 9.33 6.16 12.03
N SER A 219 8.35 6.07 12.93
CA SER A 219 8.51 5.36 14.21
C SER A 219 8.85 3.88 14.03
N ALA A 220 8.22 3.19 13.07
CA ALA A 220 8.54 1.79 12.77
C ALA A 220 9.96 1.64 12.19
N LEU A 221 10.39 2.57 11.34
CA LEU A 221 11.74 2.59 10.79
C LEU A 221 12.79 2.84 11.88
N GLU A 222 12.56 3.82 12.75
CA GLU A 222 13.41 4.13 13.90
C GLU A 222 13.53 2.91 14.82
N ALA A 223 12.41 2.26 15.16
CA ALA A 223 12.38 1.07 16.00
C ALA A 223 13.09 -0.13 15.35
N TRP A 224 12.91 -0.32 14.04
CA TRP A 224 13.60 -1.37 13.31
C TRP A 224 15.11 -1.14 13.25
N ALA A 225 15.53 0.10 12.96
CA ALA A 225 16.94 0.49 12.88
C ALA A 225 17.66 0.44 14.24
N ALA A 226 16.95 0.71 15.34
CA ALA A 226 17.53 0.62 16.69
C ALA A 226 17.91 -0.82 17.10
N ASP A 227 17.24 -1.82 16.51
CA ASP A 227 17.48 -3.25 16.80
C ASP A 227 18.41 -3.92 15.77
N ALA A 228 18.65 -3.27 14.62
CA ALA A 228 19.45 -3.82 13.53
C ALA A 228 20.81 -3.12 13.39
N ASP A 229 21.91 -3.88 13.48
CA ASP A 229 23.26 -3.47 13.01
C ASP A 229 23.32 -3.26 11.46
N ARG A 230 22.17 -3.23 10.78
CA ARG A 230 22.01 -3.18 9.33
C ARG A 230 20.80 -2.34 8.96
N ALA A 231 21.03 -1.18 8.35
CA ALA A 231 19.98 -0.36 7.78
C ALA A 231 19.59 -0.86 6.38
N PHE A 232 18.31 -1.19 6.16
CA PHE A 232 17.70 -1.31 4.85
C PHE A 232 16.20 -1.03 4.98
N ALA A 233 15.73 0.06 4.38
CA ALA A 233 14.30 0.25 4.12
C ALA A 233 14.15 0.97 2.77
N THR A 234 13.26 0.45 1.93
CA THR A 234 12.90 1.12 0.67
C THR A 234 11.64 1.94 0.92
N TYR A 235 11.74 3.24 0.66
CA TYR A 235 10.63 4.19 0.69
C TYR A 235 10.07 4.36 -0.72
N ALA A 236 8.75 4.33 -0.86
CA ALA A 236 8.07 4.82 -2.06
C ALA A 236 7.07 5.91 -1.65
N ALA A 237 7.55 7.15 -1.53
CA ALA A 237 6.64 8.29 -1.59
C ALA A 237 6.02 8.38 -2.97
N VAL A 238 4.69 8.37 -3.02
CA VAL A 238 3.97 9.04 -4.10
C VAL A 238 3.37 10.31 -3.51
N TRP A 239 4.16 11.39 -3.46
CA TRP A 239 3.58 12.73 -3.47
C TRP A 239 4.24 13.64 -4.50
N LYS A 240 3.37 14.31 -5.25
CA LYS A 240 3.68 15.10 -6.43
C LYS A 240 3.71 16.57 -6.02
N SER A 241 4.71 16.94 -5.25
CA SER A 241 5.16 18.33 -5.09
C SER A 241 6.54 18.30 -4.47
N THR A 242 7.50 18.92 -5.18
CA THR A 242 8.83 19.33 -4.71
C THR A 242 9.83 18.21 -4.33
N SER A 243 10.50 17.67 -5.36
CA SER A 243 11.96 17.59 -5.55
C SER A 243 12.96 17.24 -4.41
N GLU A 244 12.56 16.91 -3.18
CA GLU A 244 13.52 16.72 -2.08
C GLU A 244 13.16 15.62 -1.08
N PHE A 245 12.79 14.40 -1.50
CA PHE A 245 12.75 13.28 -0.56
C PHE A 245 13.26 11.97 -1.18
N CYS A 246 14.55 11.71 -0.95
CA CYS A 246 15.19 10.40 -0.98
C CYS A 246 16.19 10.42 0.18
N TYR A 247 15.84 9.79 1.31
CA TYR A 247 16.83 9.49 2.35
C TYR A 247 17.32 8.05 2.19
N PHE A 248 18.61 7.89 2.45
CA PHE A 248 19.56 6.86 2.04
C PHE A 248 19.20 5.41 2.41
#